data_AF-A0A4U6IW35-F1
#
_entry.id   AF-A0A4U6IW35-F1
#
_cell.length_a   1.000
_cell.length_b   1.000
_cell.length_c   1.000
_cell.angle_alpha   90.00
_cell.angle_beta   90.00
_cell.angle_gamma   90.00
#
_symmetry.space_group_name_H-M   'P 1'
#
loop_
_entity.id
_entity.type
_entity.pdbx_description
1 polymer ?
#
loop_
_entity_poly.entity_id
_entity_poly.type
_entity_poly.pdbx_seq_one_letter_code
_entity_poly.pdbx_strand_id
1 'polypeptide(L)'
;FHTLGLDIIKREFAALGMKSNFSLFDDTDQVALLKELTEGLIEDDKLILQQLISTISNWKNDLMTPAQAAASAKGERDRIFAHCYGLYDAHMKACNVLDFDDL
;
A
#
# COMPACT_ATOMS: atom_id res chain seq x y z
N PHE A 1 15.28 -11.12 4.09
CA PHE A 1 14.05 -11.62 3.47
C PHE A 1 13.71 -10.82 2.22
N HIS A 2 13.62 -9.48 2.29
CA HIS A 2 13.37 -8.61 1.13
C HIS A 2 14.27 -8.81 -0.10
N THR A 3 15.57 -9.06 0.07
CA THR A 3 16.49 -9.32 -1.08
C THR A 3 16.10 -10.57 -1.86
N LEU A 4 15.67 -11.62 -1.15
CA LEU A 4 15.24 -12.87 -1.77
C LEU A 4 13.87 -12.70 -2.45
N GLY A 5 12.93 -12.01 -1.79
CA GLY A 5 11.62 -11.66 -2.37
C GLY A 5 11.78 -10.85 -3.66
N LEU A 6 12.65 -9.85 -3.63
CA LEU A 6 12.99 -9.04 -4.81
C LEU A 6 13.57 -9.88 -5.95
N ASP A 7 14.49 -10.81 -5.67
CA ASP A 7 15.06 -11.70 -6.69
C ASP A 7 14.02 -12.63 -7.30
N ILE A 8 13.07 -13.14 -6.50
CA ILE A 8 11.95 -13.96 -6.99
C ILE A 8 11.04 -13.11 -7.89
N ILE A 9 10.65 -11.91 -7.45
CA ILE A 9 9.79 -11.02 -8.24
C ILE A 9 10.48 -10.61 -9.55
N LYS A 10 11.77 -10.29 -9.52
CA LYS A 10 12.55 -9.99 -10.74
C LYS A 10 12.64 -11.16 -11.70
N ARG A 11 12.58 -12.39 -11.21
CA ARG A 11 12.62 -13.59 -12.04
C ARG A 11 11.25 -13.95 -12.61
N GLU A 12 10.19 -13.75 -11.83
CA GLU A 12 8.81 -14.17 -12.15
C GLU A 12 7.87 -13.00 -12.48
N PHE A 13 8.39 -11.79 -12.72
CA PHE A 13 7.58 -10.58 -12.97
C PHE A 13 6.53 -10.77 -14.08
N ALA A 14 6.87 -11.56 -15.11
CA ALA A 14 5.97 -11.88 -16.22
C ALA A 14 4.76 -12.73 -15.78
N ALA A 15 4.95 -13.65 -14.82
CA ALA A 15 3.87 -14.45 -14.27
C ALA A 15 2.94 -13.63 -13.37
N LEU A 16 3.47 -12.57 -12.74
CA LEU A 16 2.71 -11.61 -11.93
C LEU A 16 1.99 -10.55 -12.78
N GLY A 17 2.19 -10.54 -14.11
CA GLY A 17 1.61 -9.52 -14.99
C GLY A 17 2.20 -8.12 -14.78
N MET A 18 3.35 -8.03 -14.12
CA MET A 18 4.07 -6.78 -13.87
C MET A 18 5.08 -6.51 -14.98
N LYS A 19 5.57 -5.26 -15.06
CA LYS A 19 6.69 -4.94 -15.96
C LYS A 19 8.00 -5.06 -15.19
N SER A 20 9.08 -5.45 -15.88
CA SER A 20 10.40 -5.65 -15.25
C SER A 20 11.04 -4.35 -14.71
N ASN A 21 10.51 -3.18 -15.08
CA ASN A 21 11.02 -1.87 -14.69
C ASN A 21 10.28 -1.28 -13.49
N PHE A 22 9.96 -2.12 -12.49
CA PHE A 22 9.25 -1.64 -11.31
C PHE A 22 10.17 -0.81 -10.40
N SER A 23 9.58 0.15 -9.71
CA SER A 23 10.27 0.97 -8.70
C SER A 23 9.97 0.44 -7.30
N LEU A 24 10.89 0.61 -6.37
CA LEU A 24 10.69 0.30 -4.96
C LEU A 24 10.48 1.59 -4.19
N PHE A 25 9.39 1.67 -3.44
CA PHE A 25 9.13 2.75 -2.50
C PHE A 25 9.69 2.42 -1.13
N ASP A 26 10.36 3.40 -0.53
CA ASP A 26 10.71 3.36 0.88
C ASP A 26 9.59 3.91 1.77
N ASP A 27 9.78 3.84 3.08
CA ASP A 27 8.81 4.33 4.05
C ASP A 27 8.48 5.83 3.85
N THR A 28 9.45 6.62 3.37
CA THR A 28 9.26 8.06 3.15
C THR A 28 8.42 8.30 1.90
N ASP A 29 8.67 7.55 0.82
CA ASP A 29 7.89 7.59 -0.41
C ASP A 29 6.44 7.16 -0.15
N GLN A 30 6.24 6.10 0.64
CA GLN A 30 4.90 5.68 1.07
C GLN A 30 4.16 6.79 1.82
N VAL A 31 4.83 7.41 2.80
CA VAL A 31 4.25 8.50 3.60
C VAL A 31 3.88 9.67 2.71
N ALA A 32 4.75 10.07 1.79
CA ALA A 32 4.51 11.18 0.87
C ALA A 32 3.32 10.90 -0.05
N LEU A 33 3.26 9.71 -0.66
CA LEU A 33 2.16 9.32 -1.52
C LEU A 33 0.84 9.24 -0.75
N LEU A 34 0.82 8.59 0.42
CA LEU A 34 -0.38 8.51 1.23
C LEU A 34 -0.82 9.89 1.70
N LYS A 35 0.10 10.79 2.02
CA LYS A 35 -0.25 12.17 2.38
C LYS A 35 -0.97 12.88 1.24
N GLU A 36 -0.46 12.76 0.02
CA GLU A 36 -1.09 13.34 -1.18
C GLU A 36 -2.45 12.70 -1.48
N LEU A 37 -2.54 11.36 -1.42
CA LEU A 37 -3.78 10.63 -1.69
C LEU A 37 -4.86 10.85 -0.64
N THR A 38 -4.46 11.17 0.59
CA THR A 38 -5.38 11.40 1.71
C THR A 38 -5.68 12.88 1.94
N GLU A 39 -5.08 13.78 1.13
CA GLU A 39 -5.34 15.20 1.17
C GLU A 39 -6.82 15.48 0.89
N GLY A 40 -7.52 16.02 1.88
CA GLY A 40 -8.97 16.30 1.82
C GLY A 40 -9.89 15.12 2.19
N LEU A 41 -9.35 13.92 2.42
CA LEU A 41 -10.09 12.76 2.95
C LEU A 41 -9.95 12.62 4.46
N ILE A 42 -8.76 12.91 4.99
CA ILE A 42 -8.46 12.93 6.42
C ILE A 42 -7.95 14.32 6.82
N GLU A 43 -8.04 14.64 8.11
CA GLU A 43 -7.36 15.83 8.65
C GLU A 43 -5.84 15.69 8.43
N ASP A 44 -5.14 16.79 8.12
CA ASP A 44 -3.67 16.83 8.00
C ASP A 44 -3.00 16.68 9.38
N ASP A 45 -3.29 15.54 10.02
CA ASP A 45 -2.75 15.12 11.29
C ASP A 45 -1.77 13.98 11.05
N LYS A 46 -0.51 14.24 11.41
CA LYS A 46 0.58 13.28 11.32
C LYS A 46 0.29 11.99 12.09
N LEU A 47 -0.46 12.05 13.20
CA LEU A 47 -0.85 10.87 13.97
C LEU A 47 -1.81 9.97 13.16
N ILE A 48 -2.77 10.57 12.46
CA ILE A 48 -3.73 9.82 11.63
C ILE A 48 -3.00 9.18 10.45
N LEU A 49 -2.09 9.91 9.80
CA LEU A 49 -1.30 9.38 8.70
C LEU A 49 -0.43 8.19 9.13
N GLN A 50 0.23 8.26 10.29
CA GLN A 50 0.98 7.13 10.82
C GLN A 50 0.11 5.94 11.17
N GLN A 51 -1.09 6.17 11.71
CA GLN A 51 -2.06 5.10 11.96
C GLN A 51 -2.51 4.45 10.65
N LEU A 52 -2.76 5.24 9.61
CA LEU A 52 -3.14 4.74 8.29
C LEU A 52 -2.06 3.83 7.72
N ILE A 53 -0.80 4.28 7.69
CA ILE A 53 0.34 3.49 7.19
C ILE A 53 0.46 2.18 7.96
N SER A 54 0.47 2.25 9.30
CA SER A 54 0.57 1.05 10.12
C SER A 54 -0.60 0.08 9.88
N THR A 55 -1.81 0.61 9.67
CA THR A 55 -2.99 -0.22 9.37
C THR A 55 -2.86 -0.89 8.00
N ILE A 56 -2.39 -0.16 6.99
CA ILE A 56 -2.13 -0.69 5.65
C ILE A 56 -1.07 -1.79 5.72
N SER A 57 0.07 -1.55 6.36
CA SER A 57 1.12 -2.56 6.51
C SER A 57 0.59 -3.81 7.23
N ASN A 58 -0.25 -3.67 8.26
CA ASN A 58 -0.88 -4.82 8.91
C ASN A 58 -1.79 -5.60 7.94
N TRP A 59 -2.65 -4.92 7.16
CA TRP A 59 -3.49 -5.58 6.16
C TRP A 59 -2.67 -6.28 5.08
N LYS A 60 -1.56 -5.69 4.63
CA LYS A 60 -0.66 -6.33 3.66
C LYS A 60 0.00 -7.58 4.24
N ASN A 61 0.48 -7.51 5.48
CA ASN A 61 1.03 -8.66 6.20
C ASN A 61 0.00 -9.79 6.40
N ASP A 62 -1.28 -9.44 6.60
CA ASP A 62 -2.40 -10.37 6.68
C ASP A 62 -2.91 -10.84 5.30
N LEU A 63 -2.27 -10.43 4.20
CA LEU A 63 -2.67 -10.71 2.81
C LEU A 63 -4.11 -10.26 2.50
N MET A 64 -4.58 -9.22 3.19
CA MET A 64 -5.90 -8.64 3.00
C MET A 64 -5.88 -7.64 1.85
N THR A 65 -6.74 -7.88 0.86
CA THR A 65 -6.94 -6.93 -0.25
C THR A 65 -7.73 -5.69 0.21
N PRO A 66 -7.65 -4.55 -0.50
CA PRO A 66 -8.42 -3.35 -0.14
C PRO A 66 -9.92 -3.59 -0.04
N ALA A 67 -10.47 -4.44 -0.90
CA ALA A 67 -11.87 -4.84 -0.85
C ALA A 67 -12.21 -5.65 0.41
N GLN A 68 -11.32 -6.53 0.85
CA GLN A 68 -11.48 -7.29 2.10
C GLN A 68 -11.31 -6.40 3.33
N ALA A 69 -10.33 -5.48 3.31
CA ALA A 69 -10.15 -4.49 4.36
C ALA A 69 -11.43 -3.65 4.52
N ALA A 70 -12.00 -3.16 3.41
CA ALA A 70 -13.26 -2.41 3.42
C ALA A 70 -14.46 -3.23 3.92
N ALA A 71 -14.53 -4.52 3.58
CA ALA A 71 -15.57 -5.42 4.08
C ALA A 71 -15.41 -5.74 5.57
N SER A 72 -14.18 -5.79 6.07
CA SER A 72 -13.86 -6.02 7.48
C SER A 72 -14.00 -4.77 8.35
N ALA A 73 -14.02 -3.58 7.75
CA ALA A 73 -14.06 -2.30 8.43
C ALA A 73 -15.34 -2.15 9.26
N LYS A 74 -15.17 -2.08 10.58
CA LYS A 74 -16.28 -1.95 11.55
C LYS A 74 -16.59 -0.49 11.89
N GLY A 75 -15.58 0.39 11.83
CA GLY A 75 -15.72 1.82 12.13
C GLY A 75 -15.67 2.71 10.88
N GLU A 76 -16.16 3.94 11.02
CA GLU A 76 -16.08 4.95 9.94
C GLU A 76 -14.62 5.26 9.57
N ARG A 77 -13.73 5.37 10.57
CA ARG A 77 -12.30 5.54 10.35
C ARG A 77 -11.70 4.39 9.54
N ASP A 78 -12.05 3.15 9.87
CA ASP A 78 -11.50 1.97 9.17
C ASP A 78 -12.00 1.91 7.72
N ARG A 79 -13.22 2.40 7.45
CA ARG A 79 -13.75 2.52 6.07
C ARG A 79 -12.97 3.55 5.27
N ILE A 80 -12.68 4.70 5.88
CA ILE A 80 -11.83 5.73 5.25
C ILE A 80 -10.45 5.14 4.98
N PHE A 81 -9.85 4.45 5.96
CA PHE A 81 -8.53 3.83 5.79
C PHE A 81 -8.51 2.76 4.70
N ALA A 82 -9.55 1.93 4.63
CA ALA A 82 -9.68 0.95 3.56
C ALA A 82 -9.86 1.61 2.18
N HIS A 83 -10.57 2.74 2.12
CA HIS A 83 -10.68 3.53 0.90
C HIS A 83 -9.32 4.11 0.46
N CYS A 84 -8.58 4.72 1.39
CA CYS A 84 -7.23 5.21 1.15
C CYS A 84 -6.27 4.10 0.73
N TYR A 85 -6.38 2.91 1.34
CA TYR A 85 -5.61 1.73 0.95
C TYR A 85 -5.92 1.33 -0.50
N GLY A 86 -7.19 1.37 -0.91
CA GLY A 86 -7.58 1.10 -2.29
C GLY A 86 -6.99 2.10 -3.28
N LEU A 87 -6.97 3.39 -2.94
CA LEU A 87 -6.33 4.43 -3.76
C LEU A 87 -4.81 4.19 -3.87
N TYR A 88 -4.18 3.86 -2.75
CA TYR A 88 -2.75 3.56 -2.68
C TYR A 88 -2.36 2.34 -3.52
N ASP A 89 -3.04 1.21 -3.36
CA ASP A 89 -2.81 -0.02 -4.13
C ASP A 89 -3.04 0.20 -5.65
N ALA A 90 -4.08 0.94 -6.01
CA ALA A 90 -4.35 1.29 -7.40
C ALA A 90 -3.25 2.17 -7.99
N HIS A 91 -2.76 3.16 -7.24
CA HIS A 91 -1.68 4.04 -7.67
C HIS A 91 -0.37 3.28 -7.85
N MET A 92 -0.01 2.41 -6.90
CA MET A 92 1.17 1.55 -7.01
C MET A 92 1.13 0.66 -8.25
N LYS A 93 0.00 0.00 -8.50
CA LYS A 93 -0.18 -0.84 -9.70
C LYS A 93 -0.10 -0.03 -10.99
N ALA A 94 -0.70 1.16 -11.02
CA ALA A 94 -0.66 2.04 -12.18
C ALA A 94 0.76 2.53 -12.50
N CYS A 95 1.54 2.86 -11.46
CA CYS A 95 2.92 3.31 -11.58
C CYS A 95 3.93 2.15 -11.68
N ASN A 96 3.49 0.89 -11.60
CA ASN A 96 4.35 -0.29 -11.51
C ASN A 96 5.39 -0.14 -10.38
N VAL A 97 4.92 0.27 -9.21
CA VAL A 97 5.71 0.44 -7.99
C VAL A 97 5.38 -0.69 -7.02
N LEU A 98 6.39 -1.15 -6.29
CA LEU A 98 6.27 -2.09 -5.17
C LEU A 98 6.82 -1.40 -3.92
N ASP A 99 6.34 -1.77 -2.75
CA ASP A 99 6.92 -1.34 -1.49
C ASP A 99 7.57 -2.51 -0.74
N PHE A 100 8.19 -2.23 0.41
CA PHE A 100 8.88 -3.26 1.17
C PHE A 100 7.96 -4.34 1.73
N ASP A 101 6.68 -4.02 2.01
CA ASP A 101 5.69 -4.99 2.47
C ASP A 101 5.24 -5.92 1.33
N ASP A 102 5.50 -5.57 0.06
CA ASP A 102 5.26 -6.44 -1.10
C ASP A 102 6.39 -7.46 -1.38
N LEU A 103 7.55 -7.34 -0.69
CA LEU A 103 8.75 -8.16 -0.93
C LEU A 103 8.88 -9.34 0.03
#